data_AF-A0A8K0DD50-F1
#
_entry.id   AF-A0A8K0DD50-F1
#
_cell.length_a   1.000
_cell.length_b   1.000
_cell.length_c   1.000
_cell.angle_alpha   90.00
_cell.angle_beta   90.00
_cell.angle_gamma   90.00
#
_symmetry.space_group_name_H-M   'P 1'
#
loop_
_entity.id
_entity.type
_entity.pdbx_description
1 polymer ?
#
loop_
_entity_poly.entity_id
_entity_poly.type
_entity_poly.pdbx_seq_one_letter_code
_entity_poly.pdbx_strand_id
1 'polypeptide(L)'
;MEIALAVMSYKRFLFLLRCLRFDHKFTRIERRKQDKLAAIRSIFDSFVKNCKSSYSLGEFVTIDEKMQAFRGHCSFVQYIPNKPAKYGIKMFALCDGKTFYTDNLEIYCGKQPEGPYMQSNSPTDIVNRLVRHIEGSCRNLITDNWYTSYSLAMSLLERKLTFFGTMSQNKREIPPDFLPDKKRKTVHDSGQIDEETHKPEIILNYNAAKGAVDTVDQMCGTYSVARVTRRWPLVVFYALLDIAGINTHVMFYSNEGNPKDFRRIFLKTLVFGLTKPHLEEPSNILTLPKDINVFLSKYRPEETTSEEEHLRKKRERCHAKPVALYVDNMNDCSSQLDSCGLPVWMVGLPTRNGRCRPSIIEVELTQRETQWPSSGQTIIDDDHSVYYVGEDSVNHRNGVAIILSKEATRTVTGVIQHSDRIIVEEFYRDLERVCNLTIRHEVAILMGDMDTKIGNGREDSIIEDFGLENRNDRGDSSQGFVRKQN
;
A
#
# COMPACT_ATOMS: atom_id res chain seq x y z
N MET A 1 3.05 -9.61 8.01
CA MET A 1 3.28 -8.15 7.82
C MET A 1 4.74 -7.77 8.13
N GLU A 2 5.38 -8.51 9.03
CA GLU A 2 6.70 -8.24 9.64
C GLU A 2 7.81 -7.77 8.69
N ILE A 3 7.98 -8.39 7.51
CA ILE A 3 9.10 -8.10 6.58
C ILE A 3 9.23 -6.59 6.32
N ALA A 4 8.12 -5.88 6.10
CA ALA A 4 8.15 -4.45 5.82
C ALA A 4 8.62 -3.61 7.01
N LEU A 5 8.29 -4.02 8.23
CA LEU A 5 8.70 -3.37 9.48
C LEU A 5 10.16 -3.69 9.85
N ALA A 6 10.60 -4.92 9.56
CA ALA A 6 11.96 -5.39 9.78
C ALA A 6 12.98 -4.71 8.84
N VAL A 7 12.60 -4.43 7.58
CA VAL A 7 13.43 -3.69 6.61
C VAL A 7 13.55 -2.21 6.98
N MET A 8 12.45 -1.55 7.35
CA MET A 8 12.49 -0.15 7.80
C MET A 8 11.23 0.28 8.57
N SER A 9 11.40 1.20 9.52
CA SER A 9 10.27 1.81 10.22
C SER A 9 9.35 2.58 9.26
N TYR A 10 8.04 2.57 9.53
CA TYR A 10 7.05 3.28 8.72
C TYR A 10 7.34 4.79 8.59
N LYS A 11 7.86 5.42 9.67
CA LYS A 11 8.34 6.82 9.65
C LYS A 11 9.47 7.02 8.62
N ARG A 12 10.45 6.10 8.56
CA ARG A 12 11.55 6.13 7.54
C ARG A 12 11.02 5.88 6.13
N PHE A 13 10.11 4.93 5.93
CA PHE A 13 9.49 4.66 4.63
C PHE A 13 8.76 5.90 4.08
N LEU A 14 7.92 6.55 4.89
CA LEU A 14 7.23 7.78 4.49
C LEU A 14 8.19 8.94 4.20
N PHE A 15 9.26 9.08 4.99
CA PHE A 15 10.30 10.10 4.76
C PHE A 15 11.02 9.87 3.42
N LEU A 16 11.53 8.66 3.17
CA LEU A 16 12.22 8.30 1.93
C LEU A 16 11.29 8.50 0.72
N LEU A 17 10.03 8.06 0.81
CA LEU A 17 9.04 8.26 -0.24
C LEU A 17 8.79 9.75 -0.54
N ARG A 18 8.71 10.62 0.48
CA ARG A 18 8.61 12.09 0.32
C ARG A 18 9.88 12.68 -0.32
N CYS A 19 11.05 12.14 0.00
CA CYS A 19 12.34 12.66 -0.44
C CYS A 19 12.78 12.17 -1.84
N LEU A 20 12.37 10.98 -2.30
CA LEU A 20 12.81 10.37 -3.56
C LEU A 20 12.66 11.30 -4.78
N ARG A 21 13.75 11.45 -5.56
CA ARG A 21 13.86 12.20 -6.83
C ARG A 21 14.68 11.36 -7.82
N PHE A 22 14.60 11.69 -9.10
CA PHE A 22 15.24 10.95 -10.19
C PHE A 22 16.21 11.81 -11.03
N ASP A 23 16.45 13.05 -10.61
CA ASP A 23 17.25 14.03 -11.34
C ASP A 23 17.80 15.16 -10.42
N HIS A 24 18.85 15.84 -10.88
CA HIS A 24 19.48 16.93 -10.14
C HIS A 24 18.62 18.21 -10.15
N LYS A 25 18.25 18.69 -8.96
CA LYS A 25 17.37 19.87 -8.75
C LYS A 25 17.84 21.11 -9.52
N PHE A 26 19.14 21.43 -9.44
CA PHE A 26 19.71 22.68 -9.96
C PHE A 26 19.64 22.75 -11.49
N THR A 27 19.90 21.65 -12.21
CA THR A 27 19.83 21.62 -13.68
C THR A 27 18.41 21.43 -14.23
N ARG A 28 17.41 21.16 -13.36
CA ARG A 28 16.04 20.85 -13.80
C ARG A 28 15.33 22.05 -14.46
N ILE A 29 15.64 23.28 -14.04
CA ILE A 29 14.99 24.48 -14.60
C ILE A 29 15.33 24.61 -16.09
N GLU A 30 16.60 24.54 -16.44
CA GLU A 30 17.07 24.61 -17.83
C GLU A 30 16.60 23.41 -18.65
N ARG A 31 16.73 22.17 -18.13
CA ARG A 31 16.26 20.98 -18.86
C ARG A 31 14.75 21.01 -19.12
N ARG A 32 13.94 21.64 -18.25
CA ARG A 32 12.50 21.84 -18.48
C ARG A 32 12.15 22.86 -19.57
N LYS A 33 13.10 23.68 -20.04
CA LYS A 33 12.90 24.54 -21.21
C LYS A 33 12.84 23.75 -22.52
N GLN A 34 13.32 22.50 -22.53
CA GLN A 34 13.40 21.62 -23.70
C GLN A 34 12.66 20.28 -23.52
N ASP A 35 12.48 19.78 -22.28
CA ASP A 35 11.82 18.51 -22.00
C ASP A 35 10.86 18.56 -20.80
N LYS A 36 9.58 18.28 -21.04
CA LYS A 36 8.58 18.07 -19.99
C LYS A 36 8.91 16.89 -19.07
N LEU A 37 9.64 15.88 -19.54
CA LEU A 37 10.02 14.70 -18.75
C LEU A 37 11.30 14.87 -17.92
N ALA A 38 11.94 16.05 -17.91
CA ALA A 38 13.24 16.27 -17.27
C ALA A 38 13.35 15.83 -15.79
N ALA A 39 12.23 15.68 -15.07
CA ALA A 39 12.18 15.19 -13.69
C ALA A 39 12.36 13.65 -13.54
N ILE A 40 12.41 12.88 -14.64
CA ILE A 40 12.69 11.42 -14.65
C ILE A 40 13.42 10.91 -15.91
N ARG A 41 13.56 11.74 -16.94
CA ARG A 41 14.20 11.47 -18.25
C ARG A 41 15.33 10.42 -18.23
N SER A 42 16.37 10.63 -17.41
CA SER A 42 17.53 9.74 -17.30
C SER A 42 17.18 8.31 -16.87
N ILE A 43 16.30 8.15 -15.88
CA ILE A 43 15.85 6.84 -15.38
C ILE A 43 14.94 6.16 -16.41
N PHE A 44 14.06 6.93 -17.07
CA PHE A 44 13.18 6.40 -18.11
C PHE A 44 13.96 5.90 -19.33
N ASP A 45 14.84 6.73 -19.90
CA ASP A 45 15.63 6.39 -21.08
C ASP A 45 16.57 5.20 -20.78
N SER A 46 17.18 5.15 -19.58
CA SER A 46 18.03 4.02 -19.18
C SER A 46 17.23 2.73 -18.93
N PHE A 47 16.01 2.81 -18.43
CA PHE A 47 15.13 1.65 -18.30
C PHE A 47 14.75 1.07 -19.67
N VAL A 48 14.31 1.93 -20.60
CA VAL A 48 13.94 1.54 -21.96
C VAL A 48 15.15 1.01 -22.75
N LYS A 49 16.35 1.57 -22.54
CA LYS A 49 17.60 1.02 -23.07
C LYS A 49 17.83 -0.41 -22.57
N ASN A 50 17.67 -0.64 -21.27
CA ASN A 50 17.90 -1.96 -20.67
C ASN A 50 16.92 -3.01 -21.19
N CYS A 51 15.63 -2.69 -21.35
CA CYS A 51 14.63 -3.62 -21.88
C CYS A 51 15.05 -4.18 -23.25
N LYS A 52 15.35 -3.29 -24.21
CA LYS A 52 15.80 -3.63 -25.57
C LYS A 52 17.09 -4.43 -25.64
N SER A 53 17.97 -4.29 -24.65
CA SER A 53 19.24 -5.03 -24.60
C SER A 53 19.16 -6.35 -23.84
N SER A 54 18.04 -6.63 -23.16
CA SER A 54 17.91 -7.76 -22.23
C SER A 54 17.06 -8.91 -22.76
N TYR A 55 16.38 -8.74 -23.89
CA TYR A 55 15.49 -9.75 -24.46
C TYR A 55 15.45 -9.67 -25.98
N SER A 56 15.24 -10.83 -26.62
CA SER A 56 14.99 -10.92 -28.07
C SER A 56 13.51 -11.21 -28.31
N LEU A 57 12.78 -10.23 -28.83
CA LEU A 57 11.36 -10.36 -29.17
C LEU A 57 11.10 -11.55 -30.11
N GLY A 58 9.93 -12.18 -29.98
CA GLY A 58 9.46 -13.23 -30.87
C GLY A 58 9.06 -12.69 -32.25
N GLU A 59 8.29 -13.49 -32.98
CA GLU A 59 7.81 -13.18 -34.33
C GLU A 59 6.78 -12.04 -34.36
N PHE A 60 5.79 -12.10 -33.45
CA PHE A 60 4.69 -11.14 -33.36
C PHE A 60 4.94 -10.13 -32.24
N VAL A 61 4.81 -8.84 -32.57
CA VAL A 61 5.01 -7.72 -31.64
C VAL A 61 3.87 -6.73 -31.79
N THR A 62 3.44 -6.10 -30.69
CA THR A 62 2.23 -5.27 -30.67
C THR A 62 2.52 -3.88 -30.14
N ILE A 63 2.04 -2.83 -30.83
CA ILE A 63 2.01 -1.45 -30.30
C ILE A 63 0.58 -1.04 -29.97
N ASP A 64 0.38 -0.62 -28.72
CA ASP A 64 -0.82 0.05 -28.22
C ASP A 64 -0.47 0.92 -26.99
N GLU A 65 -1.49 1.52 -26.36
CA GLU A 65 -1.40 2.43 -25.24
C GLU A 65 -1.89 1.87 -23.89
N LYS A 66 -1.11 2.17 -22.84
CA LYS A 66 -1.52 2.02 -21.43
C LYS A 66 -1.65 3.37 -20.72
N MET A 67 -2.49 3.40 -19.69
CA MET A 67 -2.92 4.63 -19.02
C MET A 67 -2.59 4.59 -17.52
N GLN A 68 -1.54 5.29 -17.12
CA GLN A 68 -1.05 5.28 -15.75
C GLN A 68 -1.81 6.31 -14.89
N ALA A 69 -2.71 5.81 -14.04
CA ALA A 69 -3.73 6.58 -13.32
C ALA A 69 -3.15 7.77 -12.52
N PHE A 70 -3.56 8.99 -12.86
CA PHE A 70 -3.09 10.20 -12.18
C PHE A 70 -4.04 11.38 -12.35
N ARG A 71 -4.30 12.09 -11.24
CA ARG A 71 -5.14 13.31 -11.18
C ARG A 71 -4.43 14.51 -10.55
N GLY A 72 -3.12 14.43 -10.33
CA GLY A 72 -2.33 15.54 -9.82
C GLY A 72 -1.87 16.51 -10.91
N HIS A 73 -1.23 17.61 -10.52
CA HIS A 73 -0.82 18.65 -11.46
C HIS A 73 0.32 18.20 -12.39
N CYS A 74 0.00 17.90 -13.65
CA CYS A 74 0.96 17.64 -14.72
C CYS A 74 0.40 18.11 -16.07
N SER A 75 1.22 18.77 -16.89
CA SER A 75 0.80 19.42 -18.16
C SER A 75 0.59 18.46 -19.34
N PHE A 76 0.58 17.15 -19.09
CA PHE A 76 0.38 16.10 -20.09
C PHE A 76 -0.46 14.93 -19.54
N VAL A 77 -1.24 15.17 -18.48
CA VAL A 77 -2.36 14.26 -18.14
C VAL A 77 -3.32 14.21 -19.33
N GLN A 78 -3.79 13.01 -19.66
CA GLN A 78 -4.76 12.76 -20.71
C GLN A 78 -6.06 12.24 -20.12
N TYR A 79 -7.16 12.52 -20.80
CA TYR A 79 -8.47 11.94 -20.54
C TYR A 79 -8.80 10.94 -21.64
N ILE A 80 -9.08 9.69 -21.27
CA ILE A 80 -9.58 8.66 -22.19
C ILE A 80 -10.84 8.05 -21.57
N PRO A 81 -12.04 8.26 -22.13
CA PRO A 81 -13.29 7.86 -21.48
C PRO A 81 -13.46 6.34 -21.35
N ASN A 82 -12.79 5.57 -22.19
CA ASN A 82 -13.01 4.12 -22.38
C ASN A 82 -12.02 3.21 -21.61
N LYS A 83 -10.83 3.69 -21.21
CA LYS A 83 -9.91 2.91 -20.36
C LYS A 83 -10.33 3.10 -18.87
N PRO A 84 -10.20 2.09 -17.99
CA PRO A 84 -10.76 2.16 -16.62
C PRO A 84 -10.24 3.35 -15.80
N ALA A 85 -8.94 3.63 -15.89
CA ALA A 85 -8.32 4.82 -15.34
C ALA A 85 -8.52 6.03 -16.28
N LYS A 86 -9.72 6.63 -16.29
CA LYS A 86 -10.09 7.69 -17.26
C LYS A 86 -9.17 8.93 -17.31
N TYR A 87 -8.36 9.16 -16.26
CA TYR A 87 -7.39 10.26 -16.18
C TYR A 87 -6.02 9.71 -15.77
N GLY A 88 -4.98 10.03 -16.54
CA GLY A 88 -3.62 9.59 -16.23
C GLY A 88 -2.56 10.03 -17.24
N ILE A 89 -1.39 9.40 -17.16
CA ILE A 89 -0.28 9.57 -18.10
C ILE A 89 -0.41 8.47 -19.17
N LYS A 90 -0.65 8.87 -20.43
CA LYS A 90 -0.65 7.93 -21.56
C LYS A 90 0.79 7.52 -21.90
N MET A 91 1.01 6.23 -22.05
CA MET A 91 2.27 5.65 -22.53
C MET A 91 1.99 4.71 -23.69
N PHE A 92 2.71 4.87 -24.79
CA PHE A 92 2.77 3.87 -25.85
C PHE A 92 3.76 2.78 -25.45
N ALA A 93 3.44 1.52 -25.74
CA ALA A 93 4.28 0.38 -25.43
C ALA A 93 4.41 -0.55 -26.65
N LEU A 94 5.63 -1.01 -26.92
CA LEU A 94 5.91 -2.15 -27.80
C LEU A 94 6.06 -3.39 -26.91
N CYS A 95 5.18 -4.37 -27.07
CA CYS A 95 5.19 -5.62 -26.30
C CYS A 95 5.34 -6.84 -27.21
N ASP A 96 5.98 -7.89 -26.70
CA ASP A 96 5.99 -9.21 -27.32
C ASP A 96 4.59 -9.84 -27.31
N GLY A 97 4.16 -10.38 -28.46
CA GLY A 97 2.82 -10.95 -28.64
C GLY A 97 2.54 -12.23 -27.86
N LYS A 98 3.58 -13.00 -27.50
CA LYS A 98 3.46 -14.35 -26.92
C LYS A 98 3.85 -14.42 -25.45
N THR A 99 4.87 -13.66 -25.05
CA THR A 99 5.48 -13.67 -23.71
C THR A 99 5.11 -12.45 -22.89
N PHE A 100 4.50 -11.43 -23.51
CA PHE A 100 4.12 -10.17 -22.88
C PHE A 100 5.31 -9.36 -22.32
N TYR A 101 6.53 -9.63 -22.79
CA TYR A 101 7.70 -8.78 -22.51
C TYR A 101 7.46 -7.36 -23.04
N THR A 102 7.71 -6.33 -22.24
CA THR A 102 7.62 -4.93 -22.68
C THR A 102 9.00 -4.41 -23.09
N ASP A 103 9.21 -4.22 -24.37
CA ASP A 103 10.52 -3.87 -24.95
C ASP A 103 10.77 -2.35 -25.00
N ASN A 104 9.82 -1.60 -25.56
CA ASN A 104 9.96 -0.16 -25.78
C ASN A 104 8.78 0.61 -25.18
N LEU A 105 9.05 1.81 -24.69
CA LEU A 105 8.05 2.71 -24.12
C LEU A 105 8.28 4.14 -24.61
N GLU A 106 7.20 4.86 -24.90
CA GLU A 106 7.23 6.30 -25.11
C GLU A 106 6.09 6.99 -24.35
N ILE A 107 6.42 7.99 -23.52
CA ILE A 107 5.42 8.74 -22.74
C ILE A 107 4.87 9.90 -23.56
N TYR A 108 3.55 9.95 -23.74
CA TYR A 108 2.89 11.05 -24.43
C TYR A 108 2.98 12.35 -23.61
N CYS A 109 3.63 13.37 -24.17
CA CYS A 109 3.88 14.66 -23.52
C CYS A 109 3.06 15.82 -24.11
N GLY A 110 2.20 15.55 -25.09
CA GLY A 110 1.66 16.55 -26.00
C GLY A 110 2.76 17.25 -26.79
N LYS A 111 2.52 18.51 -27.21
CA LYS A 111 3.57 19.34 -27.80
C LYS A 111 4.68 19.61 -26.77
N GLN A 112 5.88 19.12 -27.02
CA GLN A 112 7.09 19.44 -26.25
C GLN A 112 7.56 20.88 -26.58
N PRO A 113 8.38 21.51 -25.71
CA PRO A 113 9.07 22.75 -26.05
C PRO A 113 10.06 22.56 -27.22
N GLU A 114 10.57 23.67 -27.74
CA GLU A 114 11.64 23.64 -28.75
C GLU A 114 12.93 23.02 -28.18
N GLY A 115 13.57 22.15 -28.96
CA GLY A 115 14.73 21.37 -28.54
C GLY A 115 14.69 19.93 -29.06
N PRO A 116 15.66 19.06 -28.68
CA PRO A 116 15.81 17.71 -29.24
C PRO A 116 14.63 16.77 -28.94
N TYR A 117 13.84 17.08 -27.91
CA TYR A 117 12.65 16.32 -27.53
C TYR A 117 11.37 16.78 -28.25
N MET A 118 11.45 17.78 -29.15
CA MET A 118 10.33 18.25 -29.97
C MET A 118 10.02 17.25 -31.10
N GLN A 119 9.35 16.16 -30.75
CA GLN A 119 9.00 15.08 -31.67
C GLN A 119 7.54 15.17 -32.14
N SER A 120 7.27 14.66 -33.34
CA SER A 120 5.91 14.54 -33.88
C SER A 120 5.08 13.51 -33.08
N ASN A 121 3.84 13.86 -32.77
CA ASN A 121 2.87 12.97 -32.13
C ASN A 121 1.93 12.28 -33.15
N SER A 122 2.30 12.21 -34.44
CA SER A 122 1.55 11.43 -35.42
C SER A 122 1.67 9.92 -35.12
N PRO A 123 0.65 9.09 -35.41
CA PRO A 123 0.73 7.65 -35.17
C PRO A 123 1.89 6.99 -35.93
N THR A 124 2.12 7.41 -37.17
CA THR A 124 3.23 6.97 -38.03
C THR A 124 4.59 7.26 -37.40
N ASP A 125 4.80 8.46 -36.87
CA ASP A 125 6.07 8.85 -36.25
C ASP A 125 6.31 8.15 -34.90
N ILE A 126 5.24 7.89 -34.14
CA ILE A 126 5.29 7.11 -32.90
C ILE A 126 5.68 5.66 -33.20
N VAL A 127 5.03 5.01 -34.18
CA VAL A 127 5.38 3.65 -34.61
C VAL A 127 6.83 3.58 -35.10
N ASN A 128 7.24 4.51 -35.97
CA ASN A 128 8.62 4.63 -36.45
C ASN A 128 9.63 4.71 -35.30
N ARG A 129 9.40 5.55 -34.27
CA ARG A 129 10.29 5.64 -33.11
C ARG A 129 10.28 4.39 -32.23
N LEU A 130 9.16 3.70 -32.13
CA LEU A 130 9.05 2.48 -31.33
C LEU A 130 9.76 1.29 -31.99
N VAL A 131 9.57 1.06 -33.29
CA VAL A 131 10.14 -0.11 -33.98
C VAL A 131 11.57 0.07 -34.50
N ARG A 132 12.14 1.29 -34.47
CA ARG A 132 13.44 1.63 -35.09
C ARG A 132 14.60 0.64 -34.85
N HIS A 133 14.60 -0.04 -33.71
CA HIS A 133 15.67 -0.95 -33.29
C HIS A 133 15.41 -2.44 -33.63
N ILE A 134 14.21 -2.78 -34.14
CA ILE A 134 13.87 -4.08 -34.74
C ILE A 134 13.69 -4.00 -36.27
N GLU A 135 13.93 -2.83 -36.88
CA GLU A 135 14.02 -2.68 -38.34
C GLU A 135 15.05 -3.68 -38.90
N GLY A 136 14.73 -4.29 -40.05
CA GLY A 136 15.53 -5.34 -40.66
C GLY A 136 15.20 -6.77 -40.22
N SER A 137 14.40 -6.98 -39.17
CA SER A 137 14.25 -8.29 -38.51
C SER A 137 13.10 -9.19 -38.99
N CYS A 138 12.34 -8.80 -40.01
CA CYS A 138 11.21 -9.57 -40.56
C CYS A 138 10.12 -9.96 -39.52
N ARG A 139 9.89 -9.12 -38.49
CA ARG A 139 8.85 -9.34 -37.47
C ARG A 139 7.49 -8.79 -37.90
N ASN A 140 6.43 -9.46 -37.45
CA ASN A 140 5.03 -9.11 -37.65
C ASN A 140 4.59 -8.07 -36.60
N LEU A 141 4.52 -6.79 -36.99
CA LEU A 141 3.97 -5.73 -36.15
C LEU A 141 2.43 -5.73 -36.21
N ILE A 142 1.78 -5.76 -35.05
CA ILE A 142 0.33 -5.61 -34.87
C ILE A 142 0.01 -4.26 -34.22
N THR A 143 -0.98 -3.54 -34.75
CA THR A 143 -1.50 -2.29 -34.15
C THR A 143 -3.03 -2.18 -34.29
N ASP A 144 -3.66 -1.31 -33.50
CA ASP A 144 -5.04 -0.89 -33.74
C ASP A 144 -5.17 0.21 -34.82
N ASN A 145 -6.40 0.38 -35.31
CA ASN A 145 -6.87 1.35 -36.29
C ASN A 145 -6.37 2.79 -36.13
N TRP A 146 -6.09 3.27 -34.91
CA TRP A 146 -5.51 4.62 -34.74
C TRP A 146 -4.11 4.77 -35.39
N TYR A 147 -3.36 3.67 -35.47
CA TYR A 147 -2.02 3.63 -36.08
C TYR A 147 -2.07 3.26 -37.57
N THR A 148 -3.05 2.46 -37.99
CA THR A 148 -3.16 1.88 -39.34
C THR A 148 -3.28 2.91 -40.48
N SER A 149 -2.38 2.79 -41.46
CA SER A 149 -2.46 3.47 -42.76
C SER A 149 -1.68 2.69 -43.82
N TYR A 150 -2.09 2.79 -45.08
CA TYR A 150 -1.40 2.13 -46.19
C TYR A 150 0.06 2.61 -46.33
N SER A 151 0.30 3.91 -46.18
CA SER A 151 1.64 4.51 -46.22
C SER A 151 2.55 4.03 -45.09
N LEU A 152 2.02 3.77 -43.88
CA LEU A 152 2.79 3.14 -42.81
C LEU A 152 3.14 1.69 -43.15
N ALA A 153 2.18 0.91 -43.66
CA ALA A 153 2.41 -0.48 -44.03
C ALA A 153 3.53 -0.62 -45.08
N MET A 154 3.52 0.22 -46.12
CA MET A 154 4.57 0.23 -47.14
C MET A 154 5.94 0.64 -46.57
N SER A 155 6.01 1.70 -45.74
CA SER A 155 7.30 2.15 -45.18
C SER A 155 7.88 1.23 -44.10
N LEU A 156 7.05 0.38 -43.48
CA LEU A 156 7.50 -0.73 -42.63
C LEU A 156 8.03 -1.89 -43.48
N LEU A 157 7.36 -2.24 -44.59
CA LEU A 157 7.80 -3.30 -45.50
C LEU A 157 9.18 -2.99 -46.12
N GLU A 158 9.43 -1.74 -46.52
CA GLU A 158 10.75 -1.23 -46.96
C GLU A 158 11.85 -1.50 -45.91
N ARG A 159 11.50 -1.43 -44.62
CA ARG A 159 12.39 -1.66 -43.48
C ARG A 159 12.32 -3.10 -42.95
N LYS A 160 11.79 -4.04 -43.75
CA LYS A 160 11.62 -5.47 -43.43
C LYS A 160 10.84 -5.69 -42.12
N LEU A 161 9.74 -4.99 -41.95
CA LEU A 161 8.72 -5.26 -40.93
C LEU A 161 7.38 -5.47 -41.62
N THR A 162 6.75 -6.61 -41.37
CA THR A 162 5.40 -6.93 -41.82
C THR A 162 4.38 -6.28 -40.88
N PHE A 163 3.20 -5.91 -41.40
CA PHE A 163 2.26 -5.05 -40.69
C PHE A 163 0.82 -5.57 -40.74
N PHE A 164 0.20 -5.64 -39.57
CA PHE A 164 -1.16 -6.10 -39.34
C PHE A 164 -1.93 -5.05 -38.52
N GLY A 165 -3.16 -4.75 -38.92
CA GLY A 165 -4.02 -3.88 -38.14
C GLY A 165 -5.44 -3.80 -38.66
N THR A 166 -6.37 -3.45 -37.78
CA THR A 166 -7.72 -3.00 -38.14
C THR A 166 -7.62 -1.69 -38.92
N MET A 167 -8.51 -1.45 -39.89
CA MET A 167 -8.55 -0.18 -40.64
C MET A 167 -9.97 0.38 -40.69
N SER A 168 -10.12 1.67 -40.41
CA SER A 168 -11.41 2.37 -40.42
C SER A 168 -12.00 2.39 -41.83
N GLN A 169 -13.28 2.06 -41.94
CA GLN A 169 -14.09 2.13 -43.17
C GLN A 169 -14.11 3.53 -43.82
N ASN A 170 -13.72 4.58 -43.08
CA ASN A 170 -13.64 5.96 -43.57
C ASN A 170 -12.31 6.29 -44.28
N LYS A 171 -11.39 5.32 -44.41
CA LYS A 171 -10.10 5.47 -45.12
C LYS A 171 -10.33 5.47 -46.62
N ARG A 172 -9.77 6.46 -47.33
CA ARG A 172 -9.90 6.64 -48.80
C ARG A 172 -9.12 5.58 -49.57
N GLU A 173 -8.19 4.94 -48.88
CA GLU A 173 -7.35 3.84 -49.35
C GLU A 173 -8.11 2.51 -49.49
N ILE A 174 -9.36 2.42 -48.98
CA ILE A 174 -10.23 1.25 -49.11
C ILE A 174 -11.06 1.38 -50.40
N PRO A 175 -10.97 0.42 -51.35
CA PRO A 175 -11.86 0.41 -52.51
C PRO A 175 -13.33 0.22 -52.10
N PRO A 176 -14.32 0.81 -52.79
CA PRO A 176 -15.74 0.64 -52.46
C PRO A 176 -16.18 -0.82 -52.33
N ASP A 177 -15.57 -1.71 -53.10
CA ASP A 177 -15.82 -3.16 -53.11
C ASP A 177 -15.36 -3.89 -51.83
N PHE A 178 -14.69 -3.20 -50.91
CA PHE A 178 -14.33 -3.70 -49.56
C PHE A 178 -15.15 -3.03 -48.44
N LEU A 179 -15.98 -2.02 -48.73
CA LEU A 179 -16.88 -1.43 -47.74
C LEU A 179 -18.04 -2.38 -47.38
N PRO A 180 -18.65 -2.31 -46.17
CA PRO A 180 -19.59 -3.33 -45.71
C PRO A 180 -20.85 -3.46 -46.56
N ASP A 181 -21.02 -4.63 -47.19
CA ASP A 181 -22.26 -5.04 -47.87
C ASP A 181 -22.76 -6.35 -47.26
N LYS A 182 -24.02 -6.36 -46.81
CA LYS A 182 -24.71 -7.54 -46.24
C LYS A 182 -24.96 -8.66 -47.26
N LYS A 183 -24.80 -8.39 -48.57
CA LYS A 183 -25.00 -9.36 -49.65
C LYS A 183 -23.70 -10.01 -50.13
N ARG A 184 -22.54 -9.48 -49.76
CA ARG A 184 -21.24 -9.96 -50.25
C ARG A 184 -20.80 -11.22 -49.50
N LYS A 185 -20.54 -12.31 -50.22
CA LYS A 185 -19.77 -13.46 -49.70
C LYS A 185 -18.29 -13.06 -49.64
N THR A 186 -17.57 -13.47 -48.60
CA THR A 186 -16.12 -13.24 -48.49
C THR A 186 -15.37 -13.89 -49.64
N VAL A 187 -14.59 -13.10 -50.39
CA VAL A 187 -13.74 -13.56 -51.50
C VAL A 187 -12.28 -13.36 -51.09
N HIS A 188 -11.48 -14.41 -51.19
CA HIS A 188 -10.06 -14.40 -50.86
C HIS A 188 -9.31 -15.25 -51.89
N ASP A 189 -8.39 -14.64 -52.65
CA ASP A 189 -7.77 -15.29 -53.82
C ASP A 189 -6.81 -16.44 -53.47
N SER A 190 -6.34 -16.50 -52.21
CA SER A 190 -5.41 -17.53 -51.72
C SER A 190 -5.60 -17.84 -50.22
N GLY A 191 -6.73 -17.44 -49.63
CA GLY A 191 -6.88 -17.43 -48.18
C GLY A 191 -7.13 -18.82 -47.59
N GLN A 192 -6.23 -19.30 -46.74
CA GLN A 192 -6.57 -20.37 -45.80
C GLN A 192 -7.67 -19.85 -44.86
N ILE A 193 -8.81 -20.51 -44.89
CA ILE A 193 -9.94 -20.29 -43.99
C ILE A 193 -9.90 -21.42 -42.97
N ASP A 194 -9.88 -21.06 -41.69
CA ASP A 194 -9.95 -22.04 -40.61
C ASP A 194 -11.30 -22.78 -40.63
N GLU A 195 -11.24 -24.11 -40.65
CA GLU A 195 -12.43 -24.96 -40.83
C GLU A 195 -13.39 -24.89 -39.65
N GLU A 196 -12.90 -24.64 -38.42
CA GLU A 196 -13.73 -24.53 -37.22
C GLU A 196 -14.45 -23.17 -37.11
N THR A 197 -13.70 -22.07 -37.23
CA THR A 197 -14.26 -20.72 -36.99
C THR A 197 -14.70 -19.98 -38.26
N HIS A 198 -14.42 -20.54 -39.44
CA HIS A 198 -14.65 -19.95 -40.77
C HIS A 198 -14.04 -18.55 -40.93
N LYS A 199 -12.93 -18.27 -40.23
CA LYS A 199 -12.20 -17.00 -40.31
C LYS A 199 -10.97 -17.14 -41.21
N PRO A 200 -10.65 -16.12 -42.02
CA PRO A 200 -9.35 -16.03 -42.70
C PRO A 200 -8.20 -16.00 -41.69
N GLU A 201 -7.11 -16.70 -41.99
CA GLU A 201 -5.91 -16.83 -41.16
C GLU A 201 -5.39 -15.47 -40.62
N ILE A 202 -5.40 -14.41 -41.45
CA ILE A 202 -5.01 -13.05 -41.07
C ILE A 202 -5.77 -12.50 -39.85
N ILE A 203 -7.05 -12.90 -39.67
CA ILE A 203 -7.85 -12.53 -38.50
C ILE A 203 -7.42 -13.34 -37.26
N LEU A 204 -6.98 -14.59 -37.42
CA LEU A 204 -6.45 -15.40 -36.32
C LEU A 204 -5.10 -14.85 -35.85
N ASN A 205 -4.16 -14.60 -36.77
CA ASN A 205 -2.83 -14.06 -36.47
C ASN A 205 -2.91 -12.67 -35.81
N TYR A 206 -3.83 -11.80 -36.27
CA TYR A 206 -4.12 -10.53 -35.61
C TYR A 206 -4.69 -10.74 -34.18
N ASN A 207 -5.69 -11.62 -34.02
CA ASN A 207 -6.31 -11.86 -32.72
C ASN A 207 -5.35 -12.49 -31.68
N ALA A 208 -4.39 -13.31 -32.13
CA ALA A 208 -3.45 -14.01 -31.25
C ALA A 208 -2.57 -13.05 -30.42
N ALA A 209 -2.15 -11.92 -30.98
CA ALA A 209 -1.18 -11.02 -30.34
C ALA A 209 -1.65 -9.57 -30.13
N LYS A 210 -2.77 -9.12 -30.74
CA LYS A 210 -3.31 -7.76 -30.53
C LYS A 210 -3.55 -7.38 -29.07
N GLY A 211 -3.81 -8.37 -28.20
CA GLY A 211 -4.12 -8.15 -26.79
C GLY A 211 -2.90 -7.89 -25.90
N ALA A 212 -1.67 -8.10 -26.39
CA ALA A 212 -0.48 -8.18 -25.53
C ALA A 212 -0.26 -6.97 -24.61
N VAL A 213 -0.52 -5.75 -25.10
CA VAL A 213 -0.33 -4.52 -24.31
C VAL A 213 -1.39 -4.37 -23.20
N ASP A 214 -2.64 -4.74 -23.47
CA ASP A 214 -3.70 -4.78 -22.45
C ASP A 214 -3.46 -5.93 -21.44
N THR A 215 -2.99 -7.10 -21.90
CA THR A 215 -2.55 -8.19 -21.01
C THR A 215 -1.45 -7.72 -20.05
N VAL A 216 -0.45 -6.97 -20.53
CA VAL A 216 0.56 -6.35 -19.66
C VAL A 216 -0.08 -5.36 -18.68
N ASP A 217 -1.06 -4.55 -19.10
CA ASP A 217 -1.73 -3.57 -18.21
C ASP A 217 -2.53 -4.28 -17.10
N GLN A 218 -3.24 -5.37 -17.43
CA GLN A 218 -3.89 -6.25 -16.47
C GLN A 218 -2.89 -6.91 -15.52
N MET A 219 -1.75 -7.40 -16.05
CA MET A 219 -0.67 -8.00 -15.25
C MET A 219 0.01 -6.99 -14.32
N CYS A 220 0.14 -5.72 -14.72
CA CYS A 220 0.55 -4.64 -13.82
C CYS A 220 -0.49 -4.48 -12.71
N GLY A 221 -1.77 -4.33 -13.06
CA GLY A 221 -2.88 -4.14 -12.11
C GLY A 221 -2.98 -5.21 -11.02
N THR A 222 -2.71 -6.49 -11.33
CA THR A 222 -2.80 -7.59 -10.34
C THR A 222 -1.77 -7.50 -9.20
N TYR A 223 -0.58 -6.92 -9.44
CA TYR A 223 0.50 -6.86 -8.45
C TYR A 223 1.18 -5.48 -8.40
N SER A 224 0.42 -4.40 -8.65
CA SER A 224 0.99 -3.06 -8.81
C SER A 224 1.61 -2.51 -7.52
N VAL A 225 2.78 -1.89 -7.64
CA VAL A 225 3.44 -1.13 -6.57
C VAL A 225 2.95 0.32 -6.47
N ALA A 226 1.99 0.73 -7.31
CA ALA A 226 1.49 2.09 -7.39
C ALA A 226 0.88 2.59 -6.07
N ARG A 227 1.18 3.85 -5.72
CA ARG A 227 0.68 4.50 -4.50
C ARG A 227 0.15 5.90 -4.79
N VAL A 228 -0.86 6.31 -4.02
CA VAL A 228 -1.44 7.66 -4.09
C VAL A 228 -0.35 8.71 -3.90
N THR A 229 -0.16 9.56 -4.91
CA THR A 229 0.90 10.58 -4.94
C THR A 229 0.41 11.85 -5.64
N ARG A 230 0.92 13.00 -5.21
CA ARG A 230 0.74 14.30 -5.90
C ARG A 230 1.89 14.60 -6.89
N ARG A 231 2.91 13.73 -6.98
CA ARG A 231 4.10 13.89 -7.83
C ARG A 231 4.05 12.93 -9.02
N TRP A 232 3.82 13.46 -10.22
CA TRP A 232 3.74 12.67 -11.46
C TRP A 232 4.98 11.78 -11.75
N PRO A 233 6.24 12.16 -11.41
CA PRO A 233 7.40 11.29 -11.67
C PRO A 233 7.35 9.97 -10.90
N LEU A 234 6.70 9.92 -9.73
CA LEU A 234 6.51 8.67 -9.00
C LEU A 234 5.52 7.73 -9.69
N VAL A 235 4.50 8.25 -10.39
CA VAL A 235 3.56 7.42 -11.16
C VAL A 235 4.29 6.72 -12.29
N VAL A 236 5.14 7.46 -13.02
CA VAL A 236 6.01 6.88 -14.05
C VAL A 236 6.93 5.82 -13.42
N PHE A 237 7.61 6.14 -12.32
CA PHE A 237 8.51 5.19 -11.65
C PHE A 237 7.80 3.90 -11.18
N TYR A 238 6.58 3.99 -10.64
CA TYR A 238 5.80 2.80 -10.28
C TYR A 238 5.45 1.95 -11.51
N ALA A 239 5.06 2.56 -12.62
CA ALA A 239 4.82 1.83 -13.87
C ALA A 239 6.09 1.12 -14.39
N LEU A 240 7.27 1.74 -14.27
CA LEU A 240 8.54 1.09 -14.62
C LEU A 240 8.84 -0.11 -13.70
N LEU A 241 8.53 -0.02 -12.40
CA LEU A 241 8.70 -1.15 -11.46
C LEU A 241 7.72 -2.30 -11.74
N ASP A 242 6.46 -1.99 -12.04
CA ASP A 242 5.45 -3.01 -12.39
C ASP A 242 5.85 -3.77 -13.67
N ILE A 243 6.36 -3.04 -14.68
CA ILE A 243 6.88 -3.61 -15.92
C ILE A 243 8.18 -4.39 -15.66
N ALA A 244 9.08 -3.89 -14.81
CA ALA A 244 10.29 -4.63 -14.41
C ALA A 244 9.94 -6.00 -13.82
N GLY A 245 8.94 -6.07 -12.94
CA GLY A 245 8.44 -7.31 -12.34
C GLY A 245 7.70 -8.26 -13.30
N ILE A 246 7.42 -7.83 -14.53
CA ILE A 246 6.93 -8.68 -15.63
C ILE A 246 8.12 -9.12 -16.49
N ASN A 247 8.93 -8.19 -16.98
CA ASN A 247 10.08 -8.47 -17.85
C ASN A 247 11.08 -9.44 -17.20
N THR A 248 11.42 -9.23 -15.93
CA THR A 248 12.32 -10.13 -15.18
C THR A 248 11.73 -11.51 -14.96
N HIS A 249 10.42 -11.63 -14.76
CA HIS A 249 9.70 -12.91 -14.67
C HIS A 249 9.76 -13.66 -16.01
N VAL A 250 9.55 -12.96 -17.14
CA VAL A 250 9.64 -13.55 -18.49
C VAL A 250 11.06 -14.03 -18.78
N MET A 251 12.08 -13.25 -18.44
CA MET A 251 13.49 -13.66 -18.61
C MET A 251 13.85 -14.87 -17.73
N PHE A 252 13.46 -14.86 -16.46
CA PHE A 252 13.65 -15.98 -15.53
C PHE A 252 13.01 -17.27 -16.06
N TYR A 253 11.73 -17.20 -16.44
CA TYR A 253 10.98 -18.33 -17.01
C TYR A 253 11.57 -18.86 -18.32
N SER A 254 12.13 -17.97 -19.16
CA SER A 254 12.80 -18.32 -20.41
C SER A 254 14.13 -19.06 -20.21
N ASN A 255 14.81 -18.81 -19.08
CA ASN A 255 16.11 -19.41 -18.76
C ASN A 255 15.99 -20.71 -17.94
N GLU A 256 15.10 -20.76 -16.95
CA GLU A 256 14.99 -21.90 -16.02
C GLU A 256 13.98 -22.97 -16.45
N GLY A 257 13.29 -22.79 -17.58
CA GLY A 257 12.53 -23.86 -18.23
C GLY A 257 11.20 -24.21 -17.56
N ASN A 258 10.27 -23.26 -17.51
CA ASN A 258 8.89 -23.47 -17.06
C ASN A 258 8.74 -24.10 -15.65
N PRO A 259 9.32 -23.49 -14.59
CA PRO A 259 8.92 -23.83 -13.23
C PRO A 259 7.41 -23.58 -13.07
N LYS A 260 6.71 -24.47 -12.35
CA LYS A 260 5.25 -24.36 -12.08
C LYS A 260 4.89 -23.22 -11.11
N ASP A 261 5.83 -22.31 -10.84
CA ASP A 261 5.70 -21.24 -9.87
C ASP A 261 4.91 -20.07 -10.44
N PHE A 262 3.77 -19.78 -9.80
CA PHE A 262 3.00 -18.58 -10.07
C PHE A 262 3.85 -17.32 -9.86
N ARG A 263 3.65 -16.28 -10.68
CA ARG A 263 4.33 -14.96 -10.58
C ARG A 263 4.39 -14.37 -9.16
N ARG A 264 3.41 -14.68 -8.30
CA ARG A 264 3.41 -14.37 -6.85
C ARG A 264 4.64 -14.90 -6.10
N ILE A 265 5.07 -16.12 -6.42
CA ILE A 265 6.23 -16.81 -5.81
C ILE A 265 7.51 -16.15 -6.29
N PHE A 266 7.68 -15.96 -7.60
CA PHE A 266 8.80 -15.21 -8.18
C PHE A 266 8.94 -13.81 -7.56
N LEU A 267 7.85 -13.03 -7.49
CA LEU A 267 7.87 -11.68 -6.89
C LEU A 267 8.19 -11.73 -5.38
N LYS A 268 7.74 -12.76 -4.65
CA LYS A 268 8.11 -12.98 -3.24
C LYS A 268 9.61 -13.25 -3.10
N THR A 269 10.18 -14.13 -3.93
CA THR A 269 11.62 -14.45 -3.95
C THR A 269 12.47 -13.24 -4.35
N LEU A 270 12.07 -12.50 -5.38
CA LEU A 270 12.70 -11.24 -5.81
C LEU A 270 12.72 -10.20 -4.68
N VAL A 271 11.59 -10.00 -4.00
CA VAL A 271 11.52 -9.08 -2.84
C VAL A 271 12.44 -9.56 -1.71
N PHE A 272 12.46 -10.86 -1.38
CA PHE A 272 13.40 -11.37 -0.37
C PHE A 272 14.87 -11.13 -0.75
N GLY A 273 15.27 -11.41 -2.00
CA GLY A 273 16.62 -11.15 -2.48
C GLY A 273 17.01 -9.66 -2.39
N LEU A 274 16.11 -8.76 -2.77
CA LEU A 274 16.33 -7.30 -2.68
C LEU A 274 16.33 -6.77 -1.24
N THR A 275 15.60 -7.40 -0.33
CA THR A 275 15.53 -6.98 1.08
C THR A 275 16.58 -7.63 1.99
N LYS A 276 17.20 -8.74 1.59
CA LYS A 276 18.12 -9.53 2.43
C LYS A 276 19.24 -8.68 3.08
N PRO A 277 20.01 -7.84 2.34
CA PRO A 277 21.02 -6.99 2.97
C PRO A 277 20.45 -6.02 4.01
N HIS A 278 19.26 -5.48 3.76
CA HIS A 278 18.52 -4.59 4.67
C HIS A 278 17.78 -5.33 5.80
N LEU A 279 17.91 -6.66 5.89
CA LEU A 279 17.51 -7.48 7.03
C LEU A 279 18.73 -7.98 7.82
N GLU A 280 19.86 -8.17 7.15
CA GLU A 280 21.15 -8.52 7.75
C GLU A 280 21.72 -7.34 8.56
N GLU A 281 21.81 -6.13 7.99
CA GLU A 281 22.30 -4.93 8.70
C GLU A 281 21.59 -4.69 10.05
N PRO A 282 20.23 -4.69 10.15
CA PRO A 282 19.56 -4.43 11.41
C PRO A 282 19.57 -5.62 12.37
N SER A 283 19.86 -6.84 11.91
CA SER A 283 19.90 -8.03 12.79
C SER A 283 20.94 -7.92 13.91
N ASN A 284 21.99 -7.13 13.69
CA ASN A 284 23.04 -6.84 14.68
C ASN A 284 22.64 -5.75 15.71
N ILE A 285 21.52 -5.04 15.49
CA ILE A 285 21.09 -3.93 16.36
C ILE A 285 20.36 -4.47 17.60
N LEU A 286 21.11 -4.64 18.70
CA LEU A 286 20.61 -5.18 19.98
C LEU A 286 19.57 -4.30 20.72
N THR A 287 19.21 -3.14 20.16
CA THR A 287 18.19 -2.22 20.70
C THR A 287 16.86 -2.28 19.95
N LEU A 288 16.69 -3.17 18.96
CA LEU A 288 15.42 -3.32 18.25
C LEU A 288 14.32 -3.95 19.14
N PRO A 289 13.03 -3.63 18.91
CA PRO A 289 11.89 -4.27 19.56
C PRO A 289 11.95 -5.80 19.52
N LYS A 290 11.52 -6.46 20.60
CA LYS A 290 11.68 -7.93 20.80
C LYS A 290 11.07 -8.73 19.64
N ASP A 291 9.92 -8.34 19.13
CA ASP A 291 9.21 -8.93 17.99
C ASP A 291 10.04 -8.85 16.69
N ILE A 292 10.59 -7.67 16.37
CA ILE A 292 11.45 -7.46 15.21
C ILE A 292 12.77 -8.23 15.38
N ASN A 293 13.35 -8.23 16.57
CA ASN A 293 14.60 -8.91 16.90
C ASN A 293 14.47 -10.45 16.78
N VAL A 294 13.35 -11.01 17.25
CA VAL A 294 12.98 -12.42 17.03
C VAL A 294 12.81 -12.72 15.54
N PHE A 295 12.11 -11.88 14.78
CA PHE A 295 11.97 -12.07 13.32
C PHE A 295 13.33 -12.02 12.59
N LEU A 296 14.24 -11.14 13.02
CA LEU A 296 15.56 -10.93 12.41
C LEU A 296 16.63 -11.94 12.84
N SER A 297 16.41 -12.72 13.90
CA SER A 297 17.38 -13.71 14.41
C SER A 297 17.92 -14.65 13.32
N LYS A 298 17.04 -15.11 12.42
CA LYS A 298 17.34 -15.97 11.27
C LYS A 298 18.14 -15.33 10.12
N TYR A 299 18.50 -14.05 10.25
CA TYR A 299 19.36 -13.33 9.29
C TYR A 299 20.71 -12.92 9.91
N ARG A 300 21.03 -13.39 11.12
CA ARG A 300 22.38 -13.23 11.69
C ARG A 300 23.35 -14.24 11.07
N PRO A 301 24.63 -13.90 10.89
CA PRO A 301 25.67 -14.88 10.63
C PRO A 301 25.85 -15.80 11.86
N GLU A 302 26.24 -17.05 11.62
CA GLU A 302 26.33 -18.09 12.67
C GLU A 302 27.52 -17.90 13.63
N GLU A 303 28.42 -16.95 13.34
CA GLU A 303 29.70 -16.77 14.05
C GLU A 303 29.65 -15.86 15.30
N THR A 304 28.47 -15.42 15.79
CA THR A 304 28.42 -14.62 17.03
C THR A 304 28.72 -15.50 18.25
N THR A 305 29.92 -15.34 18.82
CA THR A 305 30.44 -16.12 19.94
C THR A 305 29.59 -16.02 21.21
N SER A 306 29.76 -17.00 22.11
CA SER A 306 28.98 -17.17 23.35
C SER A 306 29.05 -15.98 24.32
N GLU A 307 30.03 -15.08 24.18
CA GLU A 307 30.15 -13.86 24.98
C GLU A 307 29.06 -12.83 24.64
N GLU A 308 28.66 -12.72 23.36
CA GLU A 308 27.56 -11.82 22.96
C GLU A 308 26.21 -12.29 23.52
N GLU A 309 25.95 -13.60 23.54
CA GLU A 309 24.77 -14.17 24.20
C GLU A 309 24.69 -13.76 25.68
N HIS A 310 25.84 -13.68 26.36
CA HIS A 310 25.90 -13.36 27.77
C HIS A 310 25.55 -11.89 28.05
N LEU A 311 25.95 -10.96 27.17
CA LEU A 311 25.45 -9.57 27.22
C LEU A 311 23.96 -9.48 26.82
N ARG A 312 23.51 -10.25 25.82
CA ARG A 312 22.10 -10.25 25.35
C ARG A 312 21.13 -10.70 26.45
N LYS A 313 21.49 -11.72 27.24
CA LYS A 313 20.68 -12.22 28.38
C LYS A 313 20.58 -11.22 29.54
N LYS A 314 21.52 -10.27 29.67
CA LYS A 314 21.60 -9.32 30.80
C LYS A 314 20.71 -8.07 30.68
N ARG A 315 19.88 -7.96 29.64
CA ARG A 315 18.93 -6.85 29.43
C ARG A 315 17.51 -7.22 29.85
N GLU A 316 17.35 -7.49 31.14
CA GLU A 316 16.03 -7.56 31.76
C GLU A 316 15.47 -6.14 31.95
N ARG A 317 14.38 -5.82 31.26
CA ARG A 317 13.38 -4.86 31.76
C ARG A 317 12.35 -5.66 32.54
N CYS A 318 11.96 -5.17 33.71
CA CYS A 318 10.92 -5.77 34.53
C CYS A 318 9.63 -5.94 33.71
N HIS A 319 8.91 -7.04 33.92
CA HIS A 319 7.72 -7.37 33.12
C HIS A 319 6.43 -6.69 33.61
N ALA A 320 6.45 -6.03 34.77
CA ALA A 320 5.34 -5.22 35.29
C ALA A 320 5.16 -3.92 34.48
N LYS A 321 3.90 -3.50 34.28
CA LYS A 321 3.50 -2.29 33.54
C LYS A 321 2.18 -1.70 34.11
N PRO A 322 1.88 -0.38 34.04
CA PRO A 322 0.84 0.31 34.88
C PRO A 322 -0.62 0.28 34.34
N VAL A 323 -1.65 0.28 35.23
CA VAL A 323 -3.08 -0.09 34.97
C VAL A 323 -4.14 1.09 35.07
N ALA A 324 -5.23 1.19 35.89
CA ALA A 324 -6.25 2.30 35.83
C ALA A 324 -7.00 2.82 37.14
N LEU A 325 -6.94 4.11 37.57
CA LEU A 325 -7.70 4.70 38.73
C LEU A 325 -8.05 6.22 38.72
N TYR A 326 -9.25 6.62 39.18
CA TYR A 326 -9.61 8.00 39.58
C TYR A 326 -9.42 8.21 41.12
N VAL A 327 -9.46 9.43 41.67
CA VAL A 327 -8.76 9.88 42.92
C VAL A 327 -9.24 11.25 43.46
N ASP A 328 -8.90 11.75 44.66
CA ASP A 328 -9.30 13.10 45.17
C ASP A 328 -8.10 14.05 45.51
N ASN A 329 -8.24 14.95 46.49
CA ASN A 329 -7.47 16.21 46.66
C ASN A 329 -6.06 16.12 47.31
N MET A 330 -5.21 17.05 46.84
CA MET A 330 -4.12 17.78 47.52
C MET A 330 -2.75 17.13 47.88
N ASN A 331 -1.73 17.71 47.22
CA ASN A 331 -0.41 18.17 47.72
C ASN A 331 0.88 17.31 47.57
N ASP A 332 1.88 18.00 47.00
CA ASP A 332 3.36 17.90 47.06
C ASP A 332 4.23 16.83 46.35
N CYS A 333 5.29 17.39 45.75
CA CYS A 333 6.65 16.87 45.45
C CYS A 333 6.95 15.69 44.49
N SER A 334 7.37 16.09 43.28
CA SER A 334 8.72 15.84 42.68
C SER A 334 9.10 14.52 41.98
N SER A 335 9.57 14.70 40.72
CA SER A 335 10.78 14.12 40.07
C SER A 335 10.70 12.97 39.02
N GLN A 336 10.75 13.41 37.75
CA GLN A 336 11.56 12.89 36.61
C GLN A 336 11.27 11.55 35.87
N LEU A 337 11.02 11.75 34.55
CA LEU A 337 11.55 11.04 33.34
C LEU A 337 10.67 10.07 32.52
N ASP A 338 10.07 10.65 31.48
CA ASP A 338 10.11 10.25 30.05
C ASP A 338 9.58 8.88 29.56
N SER A 339 8.43 8.99 28.87
CA SER A 339 8.20 8.56 27.47
C SER A 339 7.40 7.27 27.14
N CYS A 340 6.06 7.47 27.06
CA CYS A 340 5.14 7.03 25.98
C CYS A 340 4.84 5.52 25.75
N GLY A 341 3.55 5.12 25.83
CA GLY A 341 3.13 3.76 25.42
C GLY A 341 1.67 3.29 25.54
N LEU A 342 0.66 4.17 25.36
CA LEU A 342 -0.82 3.99 25.14
C LEU A 342 -1.45 2.58 24.88
N PRO A 343 -2.80 2.40 25.00
CA PRO A 343 -3.89 3.26 25.52
C PRO A 343 -4.74 2.56 26.62
N VAL A 344 -5.85 3.04 27.24
CA VAL A 344 -6.78 4.21 27.10
C VAL A 344 -7.14 4.73 28.53
N TRP A 345 -8.25 5.43 28.83
CA TRP A 345 -9.41 4.95 29.67
C TRP A 345 -10.40 6.04 30.17
N MET A 346 -11.16 5.81 31.27
CA MET A 346 -12.33 6.61 31.70
C MET A 346 -12.01 8.08 32.01
N VAL A 347 -12.86 8.97 31.51
CA VAL A 347 -12.91 10.40 31.87
C VAL A 347 -14.38 10.85 31.91
N GLY A 348 -14.74 11.63 32.92
CA GLY A 348 -15.97 12.43 32.97
C GLY A 348 -15.61 13.90 33.21
N LEU A 349 -16.25 14.84 32.50
CA LEU A 349 -15.79 16.24 32.43
C LEU A 349 -16.88 17.27 32.80
N PRO A 350 -16.84 17.86 34.02
CA PRO A 350 -17.76 18.92 34.41
C PRO A 350 -17.43 20.26 33.71
N THR A 351 -18.23 20.64 32.71
CA THR A 351 -17.98 21.86 31.92
C THR A 351 -18.65 23.11 32.50
N ARG A 352 -17.92 23.82 33.37
CA ARG A 352 -18.41 25.10 33.93
C ARG A 352 -18.49 26.18 32.84
N ASN A 353 -19.68 26.77 32.65
CA ASN A 353 -19.98 27.93 31.79
C ASN A 353 -20.10 27.71 30.26
N GLY A 354 -20.89 26.73 29.82
CA GLY A 354 -21.86 26.92 28.72
C GLY A 354 -21.36 27.47 27.37
N ARG A 355 -20.09 27.24 27.00
CA ARG A 355 -19.50 27.64 25.72
C ARG A 355 -18.60 26.52 25.20
N CYS A 356 -19.05 25.84 24.14
CA CYS A 356 -18.31 24.74 23.56
C CYS A 356 -16.92 25.19 23.05
N ARG A 357 -15.86 24.69 23.70
CA ARG A 357 -14.51 24.57 23.14
C ARG A 357 -14.08 23.11 23.32
N PRO A 358 -13.57 22.43 22.28
CA PRO A 358 -13.08 21.06 22.40
C PRO A 358 -11.71 21.05 23.09
N SER A 359 -11.70 21.14 24.42
CA SER A 359 -10.52 20.85 25.23
C SER A 359 -10.31 19.34 25.27
N ILE A 360 -9.41 18.83 24.44
CA ILE A 360 -8.95 17.45 24.51
C ILE A 360 -8.11 17.32 25.77
N ILE A 361 -8.55 16.49 26.72
CA ILE A 361 -7.77 16.11 27.89
C ILE A 361 -7.05 14.81 27.58
N GLU A 362 -5.73 14.84 27.56
CA GLU A 362 -4.89 13.67 27.29
C GLU A 362 -4.80 12.80 28.56
N VAL A 363 -5.30 11.56 28.43
CA VAL A 363 -5.07 10.43 29.33
C VAL A 363 -4.14 9.47 28.61
N GLU A 364 -2.89 9.35 29.07
CA GLU A 364 -1.83 8.78 28.24
C GLU A 364 -1.69 7.25 28.34
N LEU A 365 -2.17 6.60 29.40
CA LEU A 365 -1.97 5.14 29.58
C LEU A 365 -2.87 4.48 30.65
N THR A 366 -3.33 3.26 30.33
CA THR A 366 -3.71 2.18 31.26
C THR A 366 -3.39 0.80 30.68
N GLN A 367 -3.40 -0.28 31.47
CA GLN A 367 -3.08 -1.67 31.07
C GLN A 367 -3.88 -2.73 31.88
N ARG A 368 -3.26 -3.84 32.31
CA ARG A 368 -3.76 -4.81 33.31
C ARG A 368 -2.61 -5.51 34.06
N GLU A 369 -2.89 -6.12 35.21
CA GLU A 369 -1.96 -6.96 36.00
C GLU A 369 -0.68 -6.25 36.50
N THR A 370 -0.79 -5.08 37.16
CA THR A 370 0.38 -4.58 37.94
C THR A 370 0.69 -5.53 39.08
N GLN A 371 1.92 -6.04 39.13
CA GLN A 371 2.42 -6.85 40.24
C GLN A 371 2.86 -5.97 41.42
N TRP A 372 1.98 -5.05 41.84
CA TRP A 372 2.25 -4.06 42.87
C TRP A 372 1.46 -4.43 44.14
N PRO A 373 2.09 -4.38 45.33
CA PRO A 373 1.38 -4.41 46.61
C PRO A 373 0.75 -3.04 46.92
N SER A 374 -0.22 -3.00 47.83
CA SER A 374 -0.90 -1.80 48.33
C SER A 374 -1.58 -0.89 47.28
N SER A 375 -2.13 0.24 47.72
CA SER A 375 -2.74 1.28 46.90
C SER A 375 -2.22 2.67 47.26
N GLY A 376 -2.22 3.63 46.31
CA GLY A 376 -1.63 4.96 46.53
C GLY A 376 -1.55 5.86 45.30
N GLN A 377 -0.76 6.93 45.42
CA GLN A 377 -0.44 7.94 44.39
C GLN A 377 1.08 8.06 44.25
N THR A 378 1.56 8.42 43.04
CA THR A 378 2.91 8.97 42.85
C THR A 378 2.94 9.98 41.67
N ILE A 379 3.97 10.80 41.57
CA ILE A 379 4.19 11.75 40.46
C ILE A 379 5.31 11.18 39.58
N ILE A 380 5.14 11.15 38.25
CA ILE A 380 6.21 10.69 37.33
C ILE A 380 7.12 11.85 36.93
N ASP A 381 6.51 12.96 36.51
CA ASP A 381 7.23 14.11 35.96
C ASP A 381 6.48 15.40 36.30
N ASP A 382 7.01 16.53 35.83
CA ASP A 382 6.45 17.83 36.17
C ASP A 382 5.01 18.01 35.67
N ASP A 383 4.54 17.25 34.67
CA ASP A 383 3.20 17.38 34.09
C ASP A 383 2.33 16.10 34.16
N HIS A 384 2.74 15.01 34.83
CA HIS A 384 1.96 13.76 34.95
C HIS A 384 2.00 13.08 36.33
N SER A 385 0.88 12.47 36.72
CA SER A 385 0.71 11.73 38.00
C SER A 385 0.05 10.37 37.81
N VAL A 386 0.37 9.44 38.69
CA VAL A 386 -0.05 8.03 38.72
C VAL A 386 -0.80 7.71 39.99
N TYR A 387 -1.77 6.80 39.85
CA TYR A 387 -2.58 6.30 40.96
C TYR A 387 -2.70 4.80 40.84
N TYR A 388 -2.59 4.06 41.94
CA TYR A 388 -2.51 2.60 41.91
C TYR A 388 -3.28 1.87 43.02
N VAL A 389 -3.61 0.61 42.72
CA VAL A 389 -4.23 -0.42 43.55
C VAL A 389 -3.50 -1.74 43.29
N GLY A 390 -3.48 -2.59 44.31
CA GLY A 390 -2.72 -3.82 44.34
C GLY A 390 -3.29 -4.79 45.36
N GLU A 391 -2.90 -6.06 45.27
CA GLU A 391 -3.28 -7.10 46.22
C GLU A 391 -2.02 -7.60 46.95
N ASP A 392 -2.06 -7.64 48.28
CA ASP A 392 -0.95 -8.08 49.14
C ASP A 392 -0.86 -9.62 49.25
N SER A 393 -1.12 -10.33 48.16
CA SER A 393 -0.94 -11.79 48.07
C SER A 393 0.48 -12.16 47.61
N VAL A 394 0.95 -13.35 48.00
CA VAL A 394 2.31 -13.86 47.76
C VAL A 394 2.76 -13.84 46.28
N ASN A 395 1.81 -13.73 45.34
CA ASN A 395 2.07 -13.70 43.90
C ASN A 395 1.74 -12.37 43.21
N HIS A 396 1.15 -11.39 43.92
CA HIS A 396 0.74 -10.05 43.44
C HIS A 396 0.28 -10.03 41.96
N ARG A 397 -0.89 -10.61 41.61
CA ARG A 397 -1.24 -10.78 40.17
C ARG A 397 -2.23 -9.77 39.58
N ASN A 398 -2.99 -9.05 40.40
CA ASN A 398 -4.25 -8.43 39.95
C ASN A 398 -4.32 -6.89 40.10
N GLY A 399 -3.19 -6.18 40.18
CA GLY A 399 -3.16 -4.73 40.42
C GLY A 399 -3.63 -3.82 39.28
N VAL A 400 -3.94 -2.56 39.64
CA VAL A 400 -4.70 -1.56 38.86
C VAL A 400 -4.16 -0.09 39.04
N ALA A 401 -3.53 0.59 38.05
CA ALA A 401 -2.91 1.94 38.17
C ALA A 401 -2.79 2.98 36.97
N ILE A 402 -3.61 4.05 36.83
CA ILE A 402 -3.61 5.00 35.65
C ILE A 402 -2.44 6.00 35.61
N ILE A 403 -2.27 6.66 34.45
CA ILE A 403 -1.54 7.94 34.29
C ILE A 403 -2.47 9.08 33.84
N LEU A 404 -2.46 10.21 34.57
CA LEU A 404 -3.20 11.45 34.25
C LEU A 404 -2.24 12.65 34.12
N SER A 405 -2.53 13.57 33.20
CA SER A 405 -1.83 14.86 33.08
C SER A 405 -2.18 15.81 34.25
N LYS A 406 -1.28 16.71 34.63
CA LYS A 406 -1.36 17.62 35.80
C LYS A 406 -2.62 18.51 35.82
N GLU A 407 -3.22 18.79 34.66
CA GLU A 407 -4.51 19.46 34.57
C GLU A 407 -5.66 18.49 34.89
N ALA A 408 -5.66 17.28 34.33
CA ALA A 408 -6.60 16.21 34.68
C ALA A 408 -6.47 15.76 36.14
N THR A 409 -5.25 15.70 36.70
CA THR A 409 -4.94 15.41 38.11
C THR A 409 -5.59 16.39 39.10
N ARG A 410 -6.09 17.54 38.62
CA ARG A 410 -6.86 18.52 39.42
C ARG A 410 -8.38 18.37 39.29
N THR A 411 -8.87 17.56 38.36
CA THR A 411 -10.31 17.37 38.08
C THR A 411 -10.83 16.02 38.57
N VAL A 412 -10.15 15.43 39.57
CA VAL A 412 -10.36 14.07 40.04
C VAL A 412 -11.12 14.08 41.38
N THR A 413 -12.06 13.13 41.61
CA THR A 413 -12.85 13.08 42.88
C THR A 413 -13.02 11.72 43.63
N GLY A 414 -12.23 10.66 43.39
CA GLY A 414 -12.11 9.54 44.35
C GLY A 414 -11.55 8.19 43.83
N VAL A 415 -10.70 7.52 44.64
CA VAL A 415 -10.25 6.12 44.44
C VAL A 415 -11.25 5.17 45.09
N ILE A 416 -11.68 4.14 44.36
CA ILE A 416 -12.37 2.98 44.93
C ILE A 416 -11.49 1.75 44.68
N GLN A 417 -11.03 1.12 45.77
CA GLN A 417 -10.34 -0.18 45.68
C GLN A 417 -11.36 -1.32 45.78
N HIS A 418 -11.16 -2.31 44.92
CA HIS A 418 -11.99 -3.50 44.77
C HIS A 418 -11.09 -4.74 44.97
N SER A 419 -11.61 -5.78 45.63
CA SER A 419 -10.86 -7.02 45.94
C SER A 419 -11.27 -8.19 45.05
N ASP A 420 -10.39 -9.17 44.88
CA ASP A 420 -10.61 -10.35 44.03
C ASP A 420 -11.79 -11.26 44.43
N ARG A 421 -12.45 -10.97 45.56
CA ARG A 421 -13.64 -11.69 46.05
C ARG A 421 -14.97 -11.00 45.72
N ILE A 422 -14.97 -10.00 44.84
CA ILE A 422 -16.18 -9.26 44.50
C ILE A 422 -17.23 -10.11 43.79
N ILE A 423 -18.46 -10.00 44.29
CA ILE A 423 -19.66 -10.45 43.62
C ILE A 423 -19.93 -9.46 42.47
N VAL A 424 -20.10 -9.96 41.25
CA VAL A 424 -20.23 -9.14 40.02
C VAL A 424 -21.33 -8.06 40.16
N GLU A 425 -22.38 -8.32 40.93
CA GLU A 425 -23.45 -7.38 41.26
C GLU A 425 -22.99 -6.11 42.00
N GLU A 426 -21.92 -6.19 42.81
CA GLU A 426 -21.40 -5.05 43.58
C GLU A 426 -20.64 -4.07 42.67
N PHE A 427 -19.82 -4.60 41.76
CA PHE A 427 -19.17 -3.82 40.70
C PHE A 427 -20.19 -3.06 39.84
N TYR A 428 -21.25 -3.73 39.36
CA TYR A 428 -22.30 -3.05 38.59
C TYR A 428 -23.13 -2.05 39.40
N ARG A 429 -23.27 -2.24 40.72
CA ARG A 429 -23.91 -1.29 41.63
C ARG A 429 -23.08 -0.03 41.82
N ASP A 430 -21.75 -0.14 41.87
CA ASP A 430 -20.85 1.01 41.92
C ASP A 430 -20.72 1.73 40.57
N LEU A 431 -20.76 1.01 39.45
CA LEU A 431 -20.96 1.63 38.13
C LEU A 431 -22.29 2.39 38.05
N GLU A 432 -23.40 1.81 38.53
CA GLU A 432 -24.72 2.45 38.57
C GLU A 432 -24.70 3.72 39.46
N ARG A 433 -23.96 3.71 40.58
CA ARG A 433 -23.71 4.91 41.40
C ARG A 433 -22.95 5.99 40.64
N VAL A 434 -21.87 5.64 39.92
CA VAL A 434 -21.09 6.60 39.12
C VAL A 434 -21.93 7.20 37.98
N CYS A 435 -22.70 6.38 37.25
CA CYS A 435 -23.59 6.87 36.19
C CYS A 435 -24.66 7.84 36.72
N ASN A 436 -25.21 7.59 37.91
CA ASN A 436 -26.16 8.49 38.57
C ASN A 436 -25.55 9.82 39.07
N LEU A 437 -24.22 9.95 39.14
CA LEU A 437 -23.52 11.18 39.50
C LEU A 437 -23.13 12.05 38.29
N THR A 438 -23.08 11.47 37.08
CA THR A 438 -22.83 12.22 35.83
C THR A 438 -24.02 13.09 35.44
N ILE A 439 -23.77 14.31 34.95
CA ILE A 439 -24.85 15.23 34.57
C ILE A 439 -25.43 14.78 33.22
N ARG A 440 -26.75 14.94 33.04
CA ARG A 440 -27.57 14.46 31.91
C ARG A 440 -27.17 14.94 30.49
N HIS A 441 -26.09 15.71 30.35
CA HIS A 441 -25.54 16.25 29.10
C HIS A 441 -24.02 16.01 28.98
N GLU A 442 -23.43 15.21 29.86
CA GLU A 442 -22.02 14.80 29.85
C GLU A 442 -21.88 13.39 29.26
N VAL A 443 -20.68 13.04 28.79
CA VAL A 443 -20.40 11.72 28.19
C VAL A 443 -19.58 10.90 29.18
N ALA A 444 -20.15 9.82 29.71
CA ALA A 444 -19.43 8.82 30.48
C ALA A 444 -18.79 7.78 29.55
N ILE A 445 -17.46 7.65 29.55
CA ILE A 445 -16.73 6.79 28.62
C ILE A 445 -16.17 5.56 29.34
N LEU A 446 -17.02 4.56 29.61
CA LEU A 446 -16.65 3.35 30.35
C LEU A 446 -15.60 2.51 29.60
N MET A 447 -14.32 2.74 29.92
CA MET A 447 -13.11 1.84 29.66
C MET A 447 -11.72 0.15 31.72
N GLY A 448 -11.62 -1.21 31.90
CA GLY A 448 -10.66 -2.08 31.21
C GLY A 448 -11.29 -3.24 30.44
N ASP A 449 -10.47 -4.22 30.06
CA ASP A 449 -10.99 -5.56 29.76
C ASP A 449 -11.89 -6.01 30.94
N MET A 450 -13.13 -6.40 30.65
CA MET A 450 -14.12 -6.84 31.64
C MET A 450 -14.30 -8.37 31.67
N ASP A 451 -13.42 -9.14 31.00
CA ASP A 451 -13.52 -10.59 30.80
C ASP A 451 -14.90 -11.01 30.28
N THR A 452 -15.40 -10.21 29.34
CA THR A 452 -16.80 -10.17 28.92
C THR A 452 -16.88 -10.59 27.47
N LYS A 453 -17.51 -11.73 27.22
CA LYS A 453 -17.77 -12.25 25.87
C LYS A 453 -19.23 -11.97 25.54
N ILE A 454 -19.46 -11.11 24.57
CA ILE A 454 -20.80 -10.62 24.18
C ILE A 454 -21.52 -11.63 23.25
N GLY A 455 -20.77 -12.50 22.58
CA GLY A 455 -21.29 -13.53 21.68
C GLY A 455 -21.39 -13.09 20.22
N ASN A 456 -21.40 -14.06 19.30
CA ASN A 456 -21.58 -13.82 17.87
C ASN A 456 -23.06 -13.61 17.50
N GLY A 457 -23.47 -12.37 17.29
CA GLY A 457 -24.79 -12.04 16.73
C GLY A 457 -25.18 -10.58 16.98
N ARG A 458 -25.94 -10.00 16.06
CA ARG A 458 -26.47 -8.64 16.21
C ARG A 458 -27.70 -8.66 17.11
N GLU A 459 -27.72 -7.84 18.15
CA GLU A 459 -28.85 -7.71 19.08
C GLU A 459 -29.14 -6.22 19.33
N ASP A 460 -30.36 -5.81 18.96
CA ASP A 460 -30.88 -4.44 19.03
C ASP A 460 -29.91 -3.36 18.48
N SER A 461 -29.86 -2.20 19.14
CA SER A 461 -28.88 -1.13 18.93
C SER A 461 -27.68 -1.25 19.88
N ILE A 462 -27.45 -2.43 20.47
CA ILE A 462 -26.52 -2.63 21.59
C ILE A 462 -25.30 -3.46 21.15
N ILE A 463 -25.49 -4.43 20.25
CA ILE A 463 -24.45 -5.34 19.76
C ILE A 463 -24.40 -5.29 18.23
N GLU A 464 -23.31 -4.80 17.67
CA GLU A 464 -23.05 -4.81 16.22
C GLU A 464 -22.58 -6.19 15.72
N ASP A 465 -22.49 -6.35 14.39
CA ASP A 465 -22.21 -7.62 13.69
C ASP A 465 -20.80 -8.24 13.96
N PHE A 466 -20.01 -7.70 14.88
CA PHE A 466 -18.61 -8.05 15.15
C PHE A 466 -18.37 -8.63 16.56
N GLY A 467 -19.19 -9.61 16.94
CA GLY A 467 -18.89 -10.47 18.08
C GLY A 467 -17.66 -11.37 17.84
N LEU A 468 -17.06 -11.84 18.93
CA LEU A 468 -16.09 -12.94 18.93
C LEU A 468 -16.47 -13.94 20.03
N GLU A 469 -16.35 -15.23 19.70
CA GLU A 469 -16.64 -16.39 20.57
C GLU A 469 -18.10 -16.47 21.08
N ASN A 470 -18.37 -17.45 21.95
CA ASN A 470 -19.69 -17.62 22.59
C ASN A 470 -19.82 -16.68 23.79
N ARG A 471 -21.06 -16.25 24.08
CA ARG A 471 -21.37 -15.38 25.23
C ARG A 471 -21.03 -16.06 26.56
N ASN A 472 -20.60 -15.28 27.56
CA ASN A 472 -20.44 -15.72 28.95
C ASN A 472 -21.32 -14.91 29.91
N ASP A 473 -21.45 -15.34 31.17
CA ASP A 473 -22.31 -14.75 32.19
C ASP A 473 -22.03 -13.24 32.44
N ARG A 474 -20.76 -12.82 32.23
CA ARG A 474 -20.35 -11.41 32.28
C ARG A 474 -20.85 -10.61 31.07
N GLY A 475 -21.02 -11.25 29.92
CA GLY A 475 -21.72 -10.76 28.73
C GLY A 475 -23.18 -10.42 29.01
N ASP A 476 -23.95 -11.36 29.57
CA ASP A 476 -25.35 -11.11 29.93
C ASP A 476 -25.48 -10.04 31.02
N SER A 477 -24.56 -10.03 32.01
CA SER A 477 -24.48 -8.98 33.03
C SER A 477 -24.20 -7.58 32.43
N SER A 478 -23.25 -7.50 31.49
CA SER A 478 -22.91 -6.26 30.77
C SER A 478 -24.07 -5.76 29.92
N GLN A 479 -24.74 -6.66 29.19
CA GLN A 479 -25.89 -6.32 28.38
C GLN A 479 -27.07 -5.84 29.25
N GLY A 480 -27.29 -6.48 30.41
CA GLY A 480 -28.27 -6.06 31.40
C GLY A 480 -28.00 -4.68 32.00
N PHE A 481 -26.71 -4.32 32.21
CA PHE A 481 -26.33 -2.97 32.62
C PHE A 481 -26.60 -1.93 31.51
N VAL A 482 -26.14 -2.18 30.27
CA VAL A 482 -26.35 -1.24 29.15
C VAL A 482 -27.84 -1.07 28.80
N ARG A 483 -28.67 -2.12 28.94
CA ARG A 483 -30.14 -2.06 28.80
C ARG A 483 -30.85 -1.23 29.89
N LYS A 484 -30.17 -0.81 30.96
CA LYS A 484 -30.70 0.12 31.98
C LYS A 484 -30.30 1.58 31.77
N GLN A 485 -29.28 1.85 30.94
CA GLN A 485 -28.70 3.19 30.73
C GLN A 485 -29.18 3.85 29.43
N ASN A 486 -29.88 3.11 28.56
CA ASN A 486 -30.64 3.62 27.41
C ASN A 486 -32.11 3.80 27.78
#